data_AF-A0A8T4XSA2-F1
#
_entry.id   AF-A0A8T4XSA2-F1
#
_cell.length_a   1.000
_cell.length_b   1.000
_cell.length_c   1.000
_cell.angle_alpha   90.00
_cell.angle_beta   90.00
_cell.angle_gamma   90.00
#
_symmetry.space_group_name_H-M   'P 1'
#
loop_
_entity.id
_entity.type
_entity.pdbx_description
1 polymer ?
#
loop_
_entity_poly.entity_id
_entity_poly.type
_entity_poly.pdbx_seq_one_letter_code
_entity_poly.pdbx_strand_id
1 'polypeptide(L)' 'MKLITIKLPEALIEGIDELVRSGMYPSRSAAIRAAVRDLLRRELWDKKT' A
#
# COMPACT_ATOMS: atom_id res chain seq x y z
N MET A 1 13.17 6.66 -5.59
CA MET A 1 12.21 5.52 -5.51
C MET A 1 12.63 4.48 -6.53
N LYS A 2 12.52 3.18 -6.22
CA LYS A 2 12.85 2.09 -7.15
C LYS A 2 11.55 1.51 -7.72
N LEU A 3 11.51 1.21 -9.02
CA LEU A 3 10.36 0.56 -9.65
C LEU A 3 10.33 -0.91 -9.22
N ILE A 4 9.19 -1.36 -8.70
CA ILE A 4 8.95 -2.74 -8.30
C ILE A 4 7.65 -3.17 -8.98
N THR A 5 7.70 -4.27 -9.74
CA THR A 5 6.52 -4.88 -10.35
C THR A 5 6.04 -6.02 -9.46
N ILE A 6 4.78 -6.00 -9.07
CA ILE A 6 4.12 -7.04 -8.29
C ILE A 6 2.89 -7.55 -9.02
N LYS A 7 2.53 -8.81 -8.81
CA LYS A 7 1.25 -9.37 -9.26
C LYS A 7 0.29 -9.37 -8.08
N LEU A 8 -0.89 -8.77 -8.26
CA LEU A 8 -1.95 -8.72 -7.26
C LEU A 8 -3.24 -9.30 -7.86
N PRO A 9 -4.07 -10.00 -7.07
CA PRO A 9 -5.43 -10.35 -7.45
C PRO A 9 -6.24 -9.11 -7.84
N GLU A 10 -7.15 -9.27 -8.81
CA GLU A 10 -7.98 -8.17 -9.34
C GLU A 10 -8.79 -7.47 -8.25
N ALA A 11 -9.40 -8.24 -7.33
CA ALA A 11 -10.17 -7.68 -6.22
C ALA A 11 -9.38 -6.70 -5.34
N LEU A 12 -8.07 -6.91 -5.16
CA LEU A 12 -7.24 -5.96 -4.39
C LEU A 12 -6.94 -4.70 -5.21
N ILE A 13 -6.79 -4.83 -6.52
CA ILE A 13 -6.58 -3.69 -7.41
C ILE A 13 -7.82 -2.81 -7.41
N GLU A 14 -9.00 -3.40 -7.51
CA GLU A 14 -10.28 -2.69 -7.43
C GLU A 14 -10.45 -1.95 -6.10
N GLY A 15 -10.13 -2.59 -4.98
CA GLY A 15 -10.16 -1.94 -3.67
C GLY A 15 -9.20 -0.75 -3.58
N ILE A 16 -8.00 -0.86 -4.15
CA ILE A 16 -7.04 0.25 -4.21
C ILE A 16 -7.56 1.37 -5.13
N ASP A 17 -8.15 1.03 -6.26
CA ASP A 17 -8.73 2.01 -7.18
C ASP A 17 -9.87 2.78 -6.54
N GLU A 18 -10.71 2.14 -5.74
CA GLU A 18 -11.78 2.83 -5.02
C GLU A 18 -11.23 3.83 -3.99
N LEU A 19 -10.15 3.47 -3.26
CA LEU A 19 -9.47 4.39 -2.35
C LEU A 19 -8.87 5.62 -3.05
N VAL A 20 -8.45 5.46 -4.31
CA VAL A 20 -7.95 6.57 -5.12
C VAL A 20 -9.12 7.40 -5.64
N ARG A 21 -10.20 6.76 -6.11
CA ARG A 21 -11.42 7.43 -6.60
C ARG A 21 -12.10 8.25 -5.51
N SER A 22 -12.10 7.76 -4.27
CA SER A 22 -12.63 8.47 -3.11
C SER A 22 -11.72 9.61 -2.62
N GLY A 23 -10.58 9.86 -3.28
CA GLY A 23 -9.64 10.92 -2.95
C GLY A 23 -8.80 10.68 -1.69
N MET A 24 -8.85 9.47 -1.09
CA MET A 24 -8.03 9.17 0.10
C MET A 24 -6.54 9.08 -0.23
N TYR A 25 -6.21 8.62 -1.44
CA TYR A 25 -4.84 8.57 -1.93
C TYR A 25 -4.71 9.18 -3.31
N PRO A 26 -3.59 9.88 -3.60
CA PRO A 26 -3.38 10.53 -4.90
C PRO A 26 -3.06 9.53 -6.03
N SER A 27 -2.70 8.28 -5.71
CA SER A 27 -2.40 7.23 -6.69
C SER A 27 -2.39 5.85 -6.04
N ARG A 28 -2.54 4.79 -6.85
CA ARG A 28 -2.40 3.40 -6.39
C ARG A 28 -1.05 3.18 -5.72
N SER A 29 0.03 3.71 -6.31
CA SER A 29 1.37 3.57 -5.76
C SER A 29 1.52 4.27 -4.41
N ALA A 30 0.82 5.37 -4.16
CA ALA A 30 0.81 6.02 -2.85
C ALA A 30 0.10 5.18 -1.79
N ALA A 31 -1.06 4.60 -2.13
CA ALA A 31 -1.79 3.69 -1.25
C ALA A 31 -0.95 2.45 -0.90
N ILE A 32 -0.34 1.81 -1.91
CA ILE A 32 0.51 0.62 -1.71
C ILE A 32 1.71 0.95 -0.82
N ARG A 33 2.40 2.08 -1.05
CA ARG A 33 3.53 2.49 -0.20
C ARG A 33 3.12 2.76 1.23
N ALA A 34 1.93 3.34 1.45
CA ALA A 34 1.40 3.55 2.79
C ALA A 34 1.15 2.22 3.51
N ALA A 35 0.48 1.28 2.84
CA ALA A 35 0.22 -0.06 3.39
C ALA A 35 1.52 -0.80 3.75
N VAL A 36 2.52 -0.78 2.86
CA VAL A 36 3.83 -1.40 3.11
C VAL A 36 4.54 -0.76 4.30
N ARG A 37 4.54 0.57 4.39
CA ARG A 37 5.16 1.28 5.53
C ARG A 37 4.49 0.92 6.84
N ASP A 38 3.16 0.90 6.86
CA ASP A 38 2.40 0.63 8.08
C ASP A 38 2.58 -0.82 8.52
N LEU A 39 2.66 -1.76 7.58
CA LEU A 39 3.02 -3.16 7.84
C LEU A 39 4.42 -3.29 8.44
N LEU A 40 5.43 -2.66 7.83
CA LEU A 40 6.81 -2.68 8.34
C LEU A 40 6.92 -2.06 9.74
N ARG A 41 6.15 -1.00 10.02
CA ARG A 41 6.11 -0.40 11.34
C ARG A 41 5.58 -1.35 12.40
N ARG A 42 4.45 -2.00 12.12
CA ARG A 42 3.83 -2.95 13.05
C ARG A 42 4.69 -4.18 13.30
N GLU A 43 5.29 -4.74 12.25
CA GLU A 43 5.98 -6.03 12.37
C GLU A 43 7.47 -5.93 12.73
N LEU A 44 8.16 -4.85 12.30
CA LEU A 44 9.62 -4.75 12.44
C LEU A 44 10.04 -3.69 13.47
N TRP A 45 9.38 -2.52 13.49
CA TRP A 45 9.80 -1.42 14.36
C TRP A 45 9.23 -1.51 15.78
N ASP A 46 8.01 -2.01 15.97
CA ASP A 46 7.42 -2.19 17.31
C ASP A 46 7.91 -3.46 18.05
N LYS A 47 8.55 -4.42 17.37
CA LYS A 47 9.13 -5.62 18.00
C LYS A 47 10.56 -5.40 18.55
N LYS A 48 11.06 -4.17 18.56
CA LYS A 48 12.41 -3.84 19.03
C LYS A 48 12.46 -3.47 20.53
N THR A 49 11.59 -4.09 21.33
CA THR A 49 11.64 -4.04 22.81
C THR A 49 12.20 -5.36 23.34
#